data_AF-A0A6N8JP71-F1
#
_entry.id   AF-A0A6N8JP71-F1
#
_cell.length_a   1.000
_cell.length_b   1.000
_cell.length_c   1.000
_cell.angle_alpha   90.00
_cell.angle_beta   90.00
_cell.angle_gamma   90.00
#
_symmetry.space_group_name_H-M   'P 1'
#
loop_
_entity.id
_entity.type
_entity.pdbx_description
1 polymer ?
#
loop_
_entity_poly.entity_id
_entity_poly.type
_entity_poly.pdbx_seq_one_letter_code
_entity_poly.pdbx_strand_id
1 'polypeptide(L)' 'MTSSADYAPPRELVNVVVHSSEKLEGAASLLKTLEDKAEGEQITSAELAAIRCIVETCASDLDVVLEQA' A
#
# COMPACT_ATOMS: atom_id res chain seq x y z
N MET A 1 14.98 27.13 16.70
CA MET A 1 14.03 26.03 16.89
C MET A 1 12.90 26.26 15.90
N THR A 2 12.82 25.49 14.84
CA THR A 2 11.71 25.60 13.88
C THR A 2 10.44 25.12 14.56
N SER A 3 9.43 25.98 14.62
CA SER A 3 8.12 25.64 15.16
C SER A 3 7.52 24.54 14.29
N SER A 4 7.04 23.46 14.91
CA SER A 4 6.26 22.39 14.25
C SER A 4 5.03 22.93 13.47
N ALA A 5 4.67 24.20 13.69
CA ALA A 5 3.53 24.86 13.06
C ALA A 5 3.70 25.18 11.55
N ASP A 6 4.89 25.09 10.97
CA ASP A 6 5.12 25.46 9.55
C ASP A 6 5.40 24.28 8.59
N TYR A 7 5.40 23.02 9.06
CA TYR A 7 5.57 21.86 8.18
C TYR A 7 4.22 21.23 7.86
N ALA A 8 3.56 21.75 6.82
CA ALA A 8 2.48 21.03 6.15
C ALA A 8 3.10 20.20 5.02
N PRO A 9 3.01 18.86 5.04
CA PRO A 9 3.53 18.05 3.96
C PRO A 9 2.87 18.46 2.63
N PRO A 10 3.63 18.47 1.51
CA PRO A 10 3.08 18.77 0.20
C PRO A 10 1.85 17.92 -0.11
N ARG A 11 0.81 18.54 -0.67
CA ARG A 11 -0.46 17.87 -1.00
C ARG A 11 -0.25 16.64 -1.89
N GLU A 12 0.74 16.69 -2.77
CA GLU A 12 1.11 15.57 -3.65
C GLU A 12 1.61 14.37 -2.84
N LEU A 13 2.48 14.57 -1.84
CA LEU A 13 2.95 13.50 -0.96
C LEU A 13 1.78 12.91 -0.16
N VAL A 14 0.89 13.75 0.38
CA VAL A 14 -0.31 13.30 1.09
C VAL A 14 -1.21 12.45 0.17
N ASN A 15 -1.42 12.88 -1.07
CA ASN A 15 -2.23 12.12 -2.03
C ASN A 15 -1.60 10.76 -2.35
N VAL A 16 -0.28 10.68 -2.52
CA VAL A 16 0.41 9.40 -2.77
C VAL A 16 0.27 8.47 -1.58
N VAL A 17 0.39 8.98 -0.35
CA VAL A 17 0.20 8.19 0.88
C VAL A 17 -1.24 7.67 0.99
N VAL A 18 -2.24 8.53 0.78
CA VAL A 18 -3.66 8.14 0.84
C VAL A 18 -3.98 7.09 -0.23
N HIS A 19 -3.59 7.34 -1.47
CA HIS A 19 -3.84 6.42 -2.58
C HIS A 19 -3.14 5.06 -2.38
N SER A 20 -1.91 5.06 -1.88
CA SER A 20 -1.19 3.84 -1.54
C SER A 20 -1.87 3.09 -0.39
N SER A 21 -2.40 3.82 0.61
CA SER A 21 -3.14 3.23 1.73
C SER A 21 -4.43 2.54 1.26
N GLU A 22 -5.21 3.16 0.38
CA GLU A 22 -6.42 2.56 -0.17
C GLU A 22 -6.13 1.29 -0.97
N LYS A 23 -5.07 1.30 -1.80
CA LYS A 23 -4.61 0.11 -2.52
C LYS A 23 -4.18 -1.02 -1.57
N LEU A 24 -3.45 -0.68 -0.51
CA LEU A 24 -3.00 -1.65 0.49
C LEU A 24 -4.17 -2.24 1.30
N GLU A 25 -5.20 -1.46 1.60
CA GLU A 25 -6.45 -1.96 2.20
C GLU A 25 -7.13 -2.98 1.28
N GLY A 26 -7.20 -2.69 -0.02
CA GLY A 26 -7.69 -3.63 -1.02
C GLY A 26 -6.86 -4.92 -1.06
N ALA A 27 -5.53 -4.81 -1.05
CA ALA A 27 -4.63 -5.97 -1.01
C ALA A 27 -4.80 -6.81 0.27
N ALA A 28 -4.98 -6.17 1.43
CA ALA A 28 -5.25 -6.85 2.70
C ALA A 28 -6.60 -7.59 2.67
N SER A 29 -7.62 -7.00 2.06
CA SER A 29 -8.93 -7.64 1.88
C SER A 29 -8.85 -8.87 0.96
N LEU A 30 -8.06 -8.77 -0.12
CA LEU A 30 -7.78 -9.91 -1.00
C LEU A 30 -6.98 -11.00 -0.27
N LEU A 31 -5.97 -10.64 0.51
CA LEU A 31 -5.20 -11.58 1.33
C LEU A 31 -6.11 -12.36 2.28
N LYS A 32 -7.00 -11.67 2.99
CA LYS A 32 -7.97 -12.30 3.88
C LYS A 32 -8.85 -13.31 3.13
N THR A 33 -9.29 -12.97 1.92
CA THR A 33 -10.06 -13.90 1.08
C THR A 33 -9.24 -15.14 0.70
N LEU A 34 -7.92 -14.98 0.46
CA LEU A 34 -7.03 -16.11 0.19
C LEU A 34 -6.74 -16.95 1.43
N GLU A 35 -6.65 -16.34 2.61
CA GLU A 35 -6.52 -17.04 3.89
C GLU A 35 -7.74 -17.94 4.13
N ASP A 36 -8.95 -17.40 3.95
CA ASP A 36 -10.20 -18.18 4.04
C ASP A 36 -10.22 -19.33 3.02
N LYS A 37 -9.76 -19.08 1.78
CA LYS A 37 -9.66 -20.09 0.71
C LYS A 37 -8.63 -21.19 1.04
N ALA A 38 -7.51 -20.84 1.67
CA ALA A 38 -6.44 -21.80 2.00
C ALA A 38 -6.88 -22.91 2.96
N GLU A 39 -8.00 -22.74 3.67
CA GLU A 39 -8.57 -23.74 4.57
C GLU A 39 -9.23 -24.93 3.84
N GLY A 40 -9.41 -24.86 2.52
CA GLY A 40 -10.06 -25.94 1.75
C GLY A 40 -9.79 -25.97 0.25
N GLU A 41 -9.12 -24.96 -0.31
CA GLU A 41 -8.91 -24.79 -1.74
C GLU A 41 -7.47 -24.35 -2.07
N GLN A 42 -7.06 -24.55 -3.32
CA GLN A 42 -5.73 -24.15 -3.78
C GLN A 42 -5.69 -22.65 -4.12
N ILE A 43 -4.77 -21.92 -3.48
CA ILE A 43 -4.39 -20.58 -3.92
C ILE A 43 -3.59 -20.68 -5.23
N THR A 44 -3.98 -19.89 -6.23
CA THR A 44 -3.30 -19.82 -7.52
C THR A 44 -2.16 -18.81 -7.50
N SER A 45 -1.17 -19.03 -8.37
CA SER A 45 -0.07 -18.07 -8.54
C SER A 45 -0.55 -16.71 -9.03
N ALA A 46 -1.67 -16.64 -9.77
CA ALA A 46 -2.22 -15.38 -10.28
C ALA A 46 -2.81 -14.54 -9.15
N GLU A 47 -3.52 -15.16 -8.20
CA GLU A 47 -4.07 -14.51 -7.01
C GLU A 47 -2.95 -13.88 -6.16
N LEU A 48 -1.88 -14.63 -5.88
CA LEU A 48 -0.72 -14.09 -5.16
C LEU A 48 0.03 -13.02 -5.95
N ALA A 49 0.14 -13.16 -7.27
CA ALA A 49 0.80 -12.18 -8.11
C ALA A 49 0.07 -10.83 -8.13
N ALA A 50 -1.26 -10.82 -8.09
CA ALA A 50 -2.05 -9.60 -8.01
C ALA A 50 -1.74 -8.81 -6.72
N ILE A 51 -1.74 -9.50 -5.57
CA ILE A 51 -1.41 -8.89 -4.27
C ILE A 51 0.03 -8.37 -4.26
N ARG A 52 0.98 -9.18 -4.74
CA ARG A 52 2.39 -8.79 -4.80
C ARG A 52 2.58 -7.53 -5.65
N CYS A 53 1.95 -7.47 -6.82
CA CYS A 53 2.00 -6.31 -7.71
C CYS A 53 1.50 -5.03 -7.01
N ILE A 54 0.40 -5.11 -6.26
CA ILE A 54 -0.12 -3.97 -5.50
C ILE A 54 0.89 -3.53 -4.44
N VAL A 55 1.43 -4.46 -3.66
CA VAL A 55 2.39 -4.14 -2.58
C VAL A 55 3.68 -3.56 -3.15
N GLU A 56 4.24 -4.12 -4.21
CA GLU A 56 5.46 -3.62 -4.87
C GLU A 56 5.25 -2.21 -5.44
N THR A 57 4.08 -1.96 -6.05
CA THR A 57 3.73 -0.63 -6.57
C THR A 57 3.62 0.38 -5.43
N CYS A 58 2.91 0.05 -4.35
CA CYS A 58 2.76 0.95 -3.20
C CYS A 58 4.09 1.19 -2.48
N ALA A 59 4.94 0.16 -2.38
CA ALA A 59 6.28 0.31 -1.81
C ALA A 59 7.12 1.29 -2.64
N SER A 60 7.08 1.17 -3.98
CA SER A 60 7.77 2.09 -4.88
C SER A 60 7.21 3.52 -4.79
N ASP A 61 5.89 3.68 -4.74
CA ASP A 61 5.21 4.97 -4.60
C ASP A 61 5.58 5.65 -3.27
N LEU A 62 5.66 4.88 -2.17
CA LEU A 62 5.99 5.39 -0.84
C LEU A 62 7.48 5.64 -0.62
N ASP A 63 8.37 4.87 -1.25
CA ASP A 63 9.83 5.10 -1.20
C ASP A 63 10.16 6.49 -1.74
N VAL A 64 9.56 6.85 -2.88
CA VAL A 64 9.66 8.19 -3.49
C VAL A 64 9.16 9.29 -2.55
N VAL A 65 8.11 9.02 -1.76
CA VAL A 65 7.60 9.97 -0.75
C VAL A 65 8.58 10.12 0.41
N LEU A 66 9.14 9.02 0.90
CA LEU A 66 10.06 9.02 2.04
C LEU A 66 11.42 9.66 1.70
N GLU A 67 11.88 9.53 0.46
CA GLU A 67 13.06 10.23 -0.03
C GLU A 67 12.83 11.75 -0.16
N GLN A 68 11.58 12.21 -0.24
CA GLN A 68 11.18 13.61 -0.41
C GLN A 68 10.70 14.30 0.89
N ALA A 69 10.54 13.55 1.98
CA ALA A 69 10.00 14.03 3.26
C ALA A 69 11.07 14.63 4.19
#